data_AF-A0A9E5RMQ2-F1
#
_entry.id   AF-A0A9E5RMQ2-F1
#
_cell.length_a   1.000
_cell.length_b   1.000
_cell.length_c   1.000
_cell.angle_alpha   90.00
_cell.angle_beta   90.00
_cell.angle_gamma   90.00
#
_symmetry.space_group_name_H-M   'P 1'
#
loop_
_entity.id
_entity.type
_entity.pdbx_description
1 polymer ?
#
loop_
_entity_poly.entity_id
_entity_poly.type
_entity_poly.pdbx_seq_one_letter_code
_entity_poly.pdbx_strand_id
1 'polypeptide(L)'
;MSASTLAIALSGCDDDSISEFLNPGSSKAIATGDPAVPTFEAQPYGVDGKLSEQDLVVLLHLQFPQNYSSIKERLGFPAKRDEVSDYYQIEGTSRWVAIQYEGDRAVGYRFSE
;
A
#
# COMPACT_ATOMS: atom_id res chain seq x y z
N MET A 1 -35.54 -24.93 26.64
CA MET A 1 -34.89 -24.15 25.57
C MET A 1 -34.49 -22.82 26.19
N SER A 2 -33.25 -22.70 26.66
CA SER A 2 -32.79 -21.51 27.39
C SER A 2 -32.25 -20.47 26.41
N ALA A 3 -32.82 -19.26 26.45
CA ALA A 3 -32.20 -18.07 25.89
C ALA A 3 -31.27 -17.48 26.95
N SER A 4 -29.96 -17.49 26.68
CA SER A 4 -28.98 -16.78 27.51
C SER A 4 -28.93 -15.33 27.07
N THR A 5 -29.62 -14.45 27.79
CA THR A 5 -29.43 -13.00 27.70
C THR A 5 -28.18 -12.62 28.48
N LEU A 6 -27.12 -12.19 27.77
CA LEU A 6 -25.90 -11.69 28.38
C LEU A 6 -26.07 -10.19 28.66
N ALA A 7 -26.11 -9.81 29.94
CA ALA A 7 -26.10 -8.41 30.37
C ALA A 7 -24.64 -7.90 30.40
N ILE A 8 -24.34 -6.85 29.64
CA ILE A 8 -23.05 -6.14 29.70
C ILE A 8 -23.24 -4.99 30.69
N ALA A 9 -22.55 -5.07 31.83
CA ALA A 9 -22.49 -3.99 32.80
C ALA A 9 -21.60 -2.87 32.27
N LEU A 10 -22.19 -1.71 31.95
CA LEU A 10 -21.48 -0.46 31.71
C LEU A 10 -21.20 0.21 33.06
N SER A 11 -20.09 -0.17 33.69
CA SER A 11 -19.51 0.60 34.78
C SER A 11 -18.56 1.62 34.16
N GLY A 12 -18.98 2.89 34.17
CA GLY A 12 -18.15 3.99 33.71
C GLY A 12 -16.86 4.10 34.49
N CYS A 13 -15.77 4.25 33.75
CA CYS A 13 -14.57 4.96 34.16
C CYS A 13 -13.90 5.45 32.88
N ASP A 14 -13.88 6.78 32.75
CA ASP A 14 -12.92 7.59 31.99
C ASP A 14 -12.95 7.48 30.45
N ASP A 15 -13.73 8.43 29.93
CA ASP A 15 -13.70 9.08 28.62
C ASP A 15 -12.26 9.40 28.16
N ASP A 16 -11.63 8.48 27.41
CA ASP A 16 -10.54 8.80 26.45
C ASP A 16 -10.05 7.59 25.62
N SER A 17 -10.43 6.35 25.95
CA SER A 17 -9.82 5.14 25.31
C SER A 17 -10.67 4.43 24.24
N ILE A 18 -11.79 5.00 23.80
CA ILE A 18 -12.62 4.40 22.72
C ILE A 18 -12.34 4.97 21.32
N SER A 19 -11.46 5.96 21.22
CA SER A 19 -11.05 6.58 19.95
C SER A 19 -10.08 5.71 19.14
N GLU A 20 -9.51 4.66 19.73
CA GLU A 20 -8.49 3.81 19.08
C GLU A 20 -9.08 2.61 18.33
N PHE A 21 -10.34 2.25 18.57
CA PHE A 21 -11.01 1.12 17.89
C PHE A 21 -11.87 1.51 16.67
N LEU A 22 -12.08 2.81 16.44
CA LEU A 22 -12.85 3.33 15.29
C LEU A 22 -12.00 4.11 14.29
N ASN A 23 -10.68 4.14 14.46
CA ASN A 23 -9.77 4.55 13.41
C ASN A 23 -9.10 3.28 12.85
N PRO A 24 -9.74 2.52 11.93
CA PRO A 24 -9.00 1.56 11.12
C PRO A 24 -7.99 2.40 10.38
N GLY A 25 -6.77 2.46 10.91
CA GLY A 25 -5.71 3.33 10.45
C GLY A 25 -5.73 3.32 8.94
N SER A 26 -6.19 4.44 8.37
CA SER A 26 -5.85 4.77 7.00
C SER A 26 -4.35 4.95 7.10
N SER A 27 -3.61 3.85 7.01
CA SER A 27 -2.17 3.81 6.94
C SER A 27 -1.85 4.49 5.62
N LYS A 28 -1.85 5.82 5.69
CA LYS A 28 -1.61 6.72 4.58
C LYS A 28 -0.27 6.26 4.04
N ALA A 29 -0.27 5.70 2.83
CA ALA A 29 0.96 5.31 2.16
C ALA A 29 1.93 6.48 2.31
N ILE A 30 3.11 6.23 2.88
CA ILE A 30 4.05 7.31 3.06
C ILE A 30 4.57 7.61 1.66
N ALA A 31 4.16 8.76 1.11
CA ALA A 31 4.79 9.33 -0.07
C ALA A 31 6.16 9.85 0.39
N THR A 32 7.11 8.93 0.53
CA THR A 32 8.50 9.22 0.91
C THR A 32 9.32 9.46 -0.35
N GLY A 33 9.91 10.66 -0.45
CA GLY A 33 10.98 10.96 -1.40
C GLY A 33 10.56 11.65 -2.71
N ASP A 34 11.52 11.69 -3.63
CA ASP A 34 11.43 12.31 -4.96
C ASP A 34 10.34 11.65 -5.84
N PRO A 35 9.81 12.36 -6.85
CA PRO A 35 8.82 11.80 -7.78
C PRO A 35 9.25 10.43 -8.32
N ALA A 36 8.29 9.54 -8.58
CA ALA A 36 8.62 8.21 -9.10
C ALA A 36 9.27 8.33 -10.47
N VAL A 37 10.60 8.29 -10.53
CA VAL A 37 11.35 8.13 -11.77
C VAL A 37 12.35 7.02 -11.50
N PRO A 38 12.41 5.97 -12.34
CA PRO A 38 13.40 4.92 -12.17
C PRO A 38 14.79 5.52 -12.08
N THR A 39 15.52 5.16 -11.03
CA THR A 39 16.92 5.55 -10.86
C THR A 39 17.78 4.97 -11.99
N PHE A 40 18.97 5.53 -12.19
CA PHE A 40 19.92 4.98 -13.16
C PHE A 40 20.32 3.53 -12.84
N GLU A 41 20.30 3.16 -11.56
CA GLU A 41 20.62 1.80 -11.09
C GLU A 41 19.46 0.82 -11.21
N ALA A 42 18.23 1.30 -11.45
CA ALA A 42 17.05 0.46 -11.58
C ALA A 42 17.14 -0.46 -12.81
N GLN A 43 17.21 -1.76 -12.56
CA GLN A 43 17.35 -2.79 -13.58
C GLN A 43 15.98 -3.18 -14.15
N PRO A 44 15.88 -3.53 -15.44
CA PRO A 44 14.68 -4.16 -15.98
C PRO A 44 14.31 -5.43 -15.19
N TYR A 45 13.04 -5.61 -14.84
CA TYR A 45 12.59 -6.74 -14.01
C TYR A 45 11.64 -7.70 -14.74
N GLY A 46 10.53 -7.22 -15.32
CA GLY A 46 9.49 -8.09 -15.88
C GLY A 46 8.78 -7.55 -17.12
N VAL A 47 7.87 -8.38 -17.67
CA VAL A 47 7.10 -8.16 -18.91
C VAL A 47 5.83 -7.32 -18.72
N ASP A 48 5.26 -7.30 -17.52
CA ASP A 48 3.96 -6.65 -17.28
C ASP A 48 4.15 -5.16 -17.03
N GLY A 49 4.91 -4.77 -15.99
CA GLY A 49 5.58 -3.47 -15.83
C GLY A 49 4.74 -2.19 -15.94
N LYS A 50 3.45 -2.34 -16.20
CA LYS A 50 2.49 -1.29 -16.49
C LYS A 50 1.29 -1.47 -15.58
N LEU A 51 0.79 -0.36 -15.04
CA LEU A 51 -0.45 -0.34 -14.28
C LEU A 51 -1.55 0.26 -15.14
N SER A 52 -2.67 -0.47 -15.23
CA SER A 52 -3.91 0.05 -15.76
C SER A 52 -4.59 1.00 -14.75
N GLU A 53 -5.67 1.66 -15.16
CA GLU A 53 -6.48 2.48 -14.25
C GLU A 53 -7.04 1.65 -13.08
N GLN A 54 -7.42 0.39 -13.32
CA GLN A 54 -7.94 -0.50 -12.29
C GLN A 54 -6.86 -0.83 -11.25
N ASP A 55 -5.62 -1.09 -11.70
CA ASP A 55 -4.50 -1.38 -10.82
C ASP A 55 -4.13 -0.16 -9.96
N LEU A 56 -4.25 1.04 -10.51
CA LEU A 56 -4.08 2.29 -9.75
C LEU A 56 -5.14 2.43 -8.66
N VAL A 57 -6.41 2.14 -8.95
CA VAL A 57 -7.46 2.13 -7.93
C VAL A 57 -7.13 1.12 -6.84
N VAL A 58 -6.68 -0.09 -7.19
CA VAL A 58 -6.25 -1.10 -6.21
C VAL A 58 -5.10 -0.56 -5.35
N LEU A 59 -4.06 0.00 -5.96
CA LEU A 59 -2.90 0.58 -5.26
C LEU A 59 -3.31 1.65 -4.25
N LEU A 60 -4.18 2.58 -4.65
CA LEU A 60 -4.66 3.69 -3.81
C LEU A 60 -5.46 3.21 -2.58
N HIS A 61 -6.01 1.99 -2.62
CA HIS A 61 -6.77 1.39 -1.52
C HIS A 61 -5.96 0.35 -0.72
N LEU A 62 -4.69 0.12 -1.06
CA LEU A 62 -3.84 -0.75 -0.26
C LEU A 62 -3.57 -0.12 1.12
N GLN A 63 -3.74 -0.92 2.16
CA GLN A 63 -3.35 -0.55 3.51
C GLN A 63 -1.89 -0.91 3.75
N PHE A 64 -0.99 0.04 3.65
CA PHE A 64 0.43 -0.21 3.92
C PHE A 64 0.71 -0.40 5.42
N PRO A 65 1.75 -1.15 5.83
CA PRO A 65 2.68 -1.89 4.98
C PRO A 65 2.08 -3.21 4.44
N GLN A 66 2.53 -3.62 3.26
CA GLN A 66 2.15 -4.87 2.58
C GLN A 66 3.39 -5.73 2.32
N ASN A 67 3.27 -7.06 2.33
CA ASN A 67 4.40 -7.93 1.98
C ASN A 67 4.65 -7.90 0.45
N TYR A 68 5.91 -8.07 0.03
CA TYR A 68 6.30 -8.08 -1.39
C TYR A 68 5.51 -9.09 -2.24
N SER A 69 5.19 -10.27 -1.69
CA SER A 69 4.34 -11.25 -2.39
C SER A 69 2.94 -10.73 -2.66
N SER A 70 2.32 -10.05 -1.70
CA SER A 70 0.96 -9.49 -1.83
C SER A 70 0.91 -8.34 -2.84
N ILE A 71 1.96 -7.52 -2.93
CA ILE A 71 2.07 -6.49 -3.97
C ILE A 71 2.11 -7.14 -5.36
N LYS A 72 2.99 -8.11 -5.56
CA LYS A 72 3.13 -8.80 -6.85
C LYS A 72 1.87 -9.54 -7.28
N GLU A 73 1.17 -10.18 -6.35
CA GLU A 73 -0.07 -10.89 -6.66
C GLU A 73 -1.16 -9.94 -7.17
N ARG A 74 -1.19 -8.70 -6.65
CA ARG A 74 -2.21 -7.70 -7.00
C ARG A 74 -1.86 -6.85 -8.20
N LEU A 75 -0.59 -6.46 -8.34
CA LEU A 75 -0.12 -5.47 -9.33
C LEU A 75 0.82 -6.06 -10.40
N GLY A 76 1.15 -7.35 -10.29
CA GLY A 76 2.09 -8.01 -11.19
C GLY A 76 3.54 -7.65 -10.90
N PHE A 77 4.41 -7.89 -11.89
CA PHE A 77 5.84 -7.59 -11.78
C PHE A 77 6.16 -6.16 -12.24
N PRO A 78 7.09 -5.46 -11.58
CA PRO A 78 7.49 -4.12 -12.00
C PRO A 78 8.23 -4.14 -13.32
N ALA A 79 8.25 -2.99 -13.99
CA ALA A 79 9.04 -2.79 -15.20
C ALA A 79 10.53 -2.67 -14.85
N LYS A 80 10.82 -1.94 -13.77
CA LYS A 80 12.17 -1.78 -13.25
C LYS A 80 12.21 -1.91 -11.75
N ARG A 81 13.36 -2.29 -11.21
CA ARG A 81 13.55 -2.42 -9.77
C ARG A 81 14.95 -1.97 -9.36
N ASP A 82 15.03 -1.28 -8.23
CA ASP A 82 16.29 -1.06 -7.50
C ASP A 82 16.25 -1.73 -6.11
N GLU A 83 17.22 -1.41 -5.25
CA GLU A 83 17.36 -2.01 -3.91
C GLU A 83 16.11 -1.83 -3.04
N VAL A 84 15.41 -0.70 -3.17
CA VAL A 84 14.33 -0.31 -2.25
C VAL A 84 13.03 0.08 -2.95
N SER A 85 12.97 0.04 -4.29
CA SER A 85 11.79 0.45 -5.05
C SER A 85 11.49 -0.46 -6.24
N ASP A 86 10.20 -0.73 -6.41
CA ASP A 86 9.63 -1.31 -7.62
C ASP A 86 8.97 -0.20 -8.45
N TYR A 87 9.32 -0.10 -9.72
CA TYR A 87 8.82 0.92 -10.64
C TYR A 87 7.88 0.32 -11.69
N TYR A 88 6.70 0.92 -11.80
CA TYR A 88 5.68 0.59 -12.80
C TYR A 88 5.37 1.82 -13.64
N GLN A 89 5.17 1.64 -14.94
CA GLN A 89 4.71 2.71 -15.81
C GLN A 89 3.17 2.77 -15.79
N ILE A 90 2.57 3.95 -15.81
CA ILE A 90 1.12 4.05 -15.95
C ILE A 90 0.75 3.90 -17.42
N GLU A 91 -0.10 2.94 -17.73
CA GLU A 91 -0.51 2.64 -19.10
C GLU A 91 -1.10 3.87 -19.81
N GLY A 92 -0.77 4.05 -21.08
CA GLY A 92 -1.20 5.21 -21.86
C GLY A 92 -0.50 6.53 -21.50
N THR A 93 0.49 6.52 -20.61
CA THR A 93 1.22 7.72 -20.19
C THR A 93 2.74 7.51 -20.13
N SER A 94 3.48 8.61 -20.03
CA SER A 94 4.92 8.60 -19.68
C SER A 94 5.17 8.61 -18.17
N ARG A 95 4.10 8.56 -17.36
CA ARG A 95 4.18 8.68 -15.90
C ARG A 95 4.49 7.34 -15.26
N TRP A 96 5.03 7.40 -14.05
CA TRP A 96 5.46 6.23 -13.29
C TRP A 96 4.88 6.22 -11.89
N VAL A 97 4.87 5.02 -11.32
CA VAL A 97 4.61 4.74 -9.91
C VAL A 97 5.81 3.99 -9.37
N ALA A 98 6.27 4.37 -8.18
CA ALA A 98 7.27 3.61 -7.44
C ALA A 98 6.68 3.15 -6.11
N ILE A 99 6.72 1.85 -5.85
CA ILE A 99 6.40 1.25 -4.54
C ILE A 99 7.70 1.14 -3.77
N GLN A 100 7.75 1.72 -2.57
CA GLN A 100 8.96 1.72 -1.73
C GLN A 100 8.90 0.62 -0.68
N TYR A 101 10.07 0.03 -0.39
CA TYR A 101 10.24 -1.10 0.51
C TYR A 101 11.21 -0.79 1.66
N GLU A 102 10.90 -1.34 2.83
CA GLU A 102 11.83 -1.55 3.94
C GLU A 102 11.98 -3.06 4.13
N GLY A 103 13.10 -3.63 3.64
CA GLY A 103 13.26 -5.08 3.55
C GLY A 103 12.28 -5.71 2.56
N ASP A 104 11.46 -6.66 3.03
CA ASP A 104 10.44 -7.34 2.22
C ASP A 104 9.04 -6.71 2.32
N ARG A 105 8.94 -5.56 3.00
CA ARG A 105 7.67 -4.87 3.25
C ARG A 105 7.58 -3.61 2.41
N ALA A 106 6.57 -3.54 1.55
CA ALA A 106 6.19 -2.31 0.91
C ALA A 106 5.60 -1.37 1.98
N VAL A 107 6.10 -0.14 2.07
CA VAL A 107 5.73 0.84 3.09
C VAL A 107 4.96 2.04 2.52
N GLY A 108 4.98 2.22 1.21
CA GLY A 108 4.25 3.27 0.53
C GLY A 108 4.48 3.28 -0.98
N TYR A 109 3.96 4.32 -1.63
CA TYR A 109 4.15 4.56 -3.05
C TYR A 109 4.25 6.05 -3.34
N ARG A 110 4.80 6.38 -4.52
CA ARG A 110 4.87 7.74 -5.06
C ARG A 110 4.57 7.73 -6.56
N PHE A 111 4.10 8.85 -7.07
CA PHE A 111 3.84 9.08 -8.49
C PHE A 111 4.93 9.96 -9.09
N SER A 112 5.20 9.81 -10.38
CA SER A 112 5.93 10.85 -11.13
C SER A 112 5.04 12.07 -11.27
N GLU A 113 5.65 13.23 -11.52
CA GLU A 113 4.89 14.37 -12.04
C GLU A 113 4.21 14.01 -13.38
#